data_AF-A0A5C9ESR1-F1
#
_entry.id   AF-A0A5C9ESR1-F1
#
_cell.length_a   1.000
_cell.length_b   1.000
_cell.length_c   1.000
_cell.angle_alpha   90.00
_cell.angle_beta   90.00
_cell.angle_gamma   90.00
#
_symmetry.space_group_name_H-M   'P 1'
#
loop_
_entity.id
_entity.type
_entity.pdbx_description
1 polymer ?
#
loop_
_entity_poly.entity_id
_entity_poly.type
_entity_poly.pdbx_seq_one_letter_code
_entity_poly.pdbx_strand_id
1 'polypeptide(L)'
;MNSLKTNLKEAYFKKKVCLLGGLEEIKNQFQDYLSSSTLSMENKRNIGVNISKVDLFSQNHNFEYFLWNINCSREKAFLRTTFYTGAEACIVLISENKVEQIIRYFHEIKTRIPIVTIIFCIVLNNKTAEEVQEAYFNSGNFTDLIRTEQFRINSITHAREIFAQISEFFLNKVESNSYDDNFVIDFISLDKLSEKKNLNYECDEYYEPTQGISYERARINAKALKHYLQHLNIEYEEIQEDWINIYNPNFGTFSIFLRNGNVYYTPKMCEKCKDTKCMKRRRTENFICIEARTEGWSNIIDLGQKELLVLSKILILKHASEESLPLSIIEQINKYRECLRYK
;
A
#
# COMPACT_ATOMS: atom_id res chain seq x y z
N MET A 1 8.76 -17.43 21.99
CA MET A 1 8.21 -16.85 20.74
C MET A 1 6.73 -17.12 20.72
N ASN A 2 6.06 -16.58 21.74
CA ASN A 2 4.64 -16.76 22.01
C ASN A 2 4.05 -15.38 22.34
N SER A 3 4.32 -14.34 21.53
CA SER A 3 3.55 -13.08 21.67
C SER A 3 3.04 -12.56 20.33
N LEU A 4 3.83 -12.59 19.25
CA LEU A 4 3.31 -12.31 17.90
C LEU A 4 2.63 -13.52 17.26
N LYS A 5 3.18 -14.74 17.41
CA LYS A 5 2.52 -15.99 16.98
C LYS A 5 1.30 -16.39 17.84
N THR A 6 1.19 -15.89 19.07
CA THR A 6 0.02 -16.15 19.94
C THR A 6 -1.04 -15.06 19.81
N ASN A 7 -0.70 -13.82 19.45
CA ASN A 7 -1.69 -12.76 19.23
C ASN A 7 -2.44 -12.87 17.89
N LEU A 8 -1.93 -13.64 16.93
CA LEU A 8 -2.66 -13.90 15.68
C LEU A 8 -3.92 -14.76 15.93
N LYS A 9 -3.93 -15.64 16.94
CA LYS A 9 -5.02 -16.61 17.12
C LYS A 9 -6.42 -16.00 17.31
N GLU A 10 -6.52 -14.70 17.60
CA GLU A 10 -7.78 -13.93 17.61
C GLU A 10 -7.51 -12.47 17.17
N ALA A 11 -6.57 -12.22 16.25
CA ALA A 11 -6.27 -10.84 15.86
C ALA A 11 -7.42 -10.23 15.05
N TYR A 12 -7.69 -8.98 15.38
CA TYR A 12 -8.70 -8.16 14.73
C TYR A 12 -7.99 -7.05 13.92
N PHE A 13 -8.22 -7.01 12.61
CA PHE A 13 -7.54 -6.13 11.69
C PHE A 13 -8.50 -5.11 11.06
N LYS A 14 -8.15 -3.83 11.13
CA LYS A 14 -8.84 -2.75 10.42
C LYS A 14 -8.03 -2.34 9.20
N LYS A 15 -8.64 -2.39 8.01
CA LYS A 15 -7.94 -2.15 6.75
C LYS A 15 -8.73 -1.27 5.80
N LYS A 16 -8.03 -0.40 5.08
CA LYS A 16 -8.62 0.43 4.04
C LYS A 16 -8.41 -0.22 2.68
N VAL A 17 -9.47 -0.29 1.86
CA VAL A 17 -9.44 -0.80 0.50
C VAL A 17 -10.06 0.24 -0.43
N CYS A 18 -9.38 0.60 -1.52
CA CYS A 18 -9.95 1.50 -2.52
C CYS A 18 -10.64 0.70 -3.62
N LEU A 19 -11.83 1.11 -4.04
CA LEU A 19 -12.55 0.54 -5.18
C LEU A 19 -12.59 1.55 -6.32
N LEU A 20 -12.06 1.12 -7.46
CA LEU A 20 -11.79 1.90 -8.67
C LEU A 20 -12.40 1.21 -9.90
N GLY A 21 -12.35 1.90 -11.05
CA GLY A 21 -12.84 1.40 -12.33
C GLY A 21 -13.94 2.29 -12.93
N GLY A 22 -14.14 2.19 -14.25
CA GLY A 22 -15.15 2.94 -15.01
C GLY A 22 -16.57 2.40 -14.86
N LEU A 23 -16.75 1.29 -14.14
CA LEU A 23 -18.03 0.61 -13.98
C LEU A 23 -18.82 1.16 -12.78
N GLU A 24 -19.23 2.43 -12.82
CA GLU A 24 -19.78 3.14 -11.65
C GLU A 24 -20.96 2.41 -10.98
N GLU A 25 -21.96 2.00 -11.76
CA GLU A 25 -23.13 1.27 -11.25
C GLU A 25 -22.76 -0.12 -10.72
N ILE A 26 -21.81 -0.81 -11.36
CA ILE A 26 -21.34 -2.13 -10.90
C ILE A 26 -20.57 -1.97 -9.59
N LYS A 27 -19.72 -0.94 -9.45
CA LYS A 27 -19.02 -0.66 -8.19
C LYS A 27 -19.99 -0.36 -7.06
N ASN A 28 -21.07 0.37 -7.35
CA ASN A 28 -22.12 0.67 -6.37
C ASN A 28 -22.78 -0.62 -5.88
N GLN A 29 -23.17 -1.49 -6.81
CA GLN A 29 -23.80 -2.77 -6.47
C GLN A 29 -22.83 -3.75 -5.80
N PHE A 30 -21.57 -3.80 -6.25
CA PHE A 30 -20.50 -4.56 -5.62
C PHE A 30 -20.33 -4.15 -4.15
N GLN A 31 -20.33 -2.84 -3.89
CA GLN A 31 -20.29 -2.31 -2.53
C GLN A 31 -21.52 -2.74 -1.75
N ASP A 32 -22.72 -2.50 -2.26
CA ASP A 32 -23.97 -2.79 -1.55
C ASP A 32 -24.12 -4.30 -1.23
N TYR A 33 -23.67 -5.17 -2.14
CA TYR A 33 -23.69 -6.62 -1.97
C TYR A 33 -22.74 -7.11 -0.86
N LEU A 34 -21.57 -6.49 -0.71
CA LEU A 34 -20.54 -6.96 0.22
C LEU A 34 -20.60 -6.29 1.59
N SER A 35 -21.21 -5.10 1.67
CA SER A 35 -21.10 -4.26 2.85
C SER A 35 -22.05 -4.71 3.96
N SER A 36 -21.53 -4.75 5.19
CA SER A 36 -22.35 -4.89 6.40
C SER A 36 -22.96 -3.55 6.84
N SER A 37 -22.33 -2.43 6.49
CA SER A 37 -22.89 -1.09 6.65
C SER A 37 -22.31 -0.11 5.63
N THR A 38 -23.10 0.88 5.21
CA THR A 38 -22.72 1.80 4.11
C THR A 38 -23.21 3.21 4.45
N LEU A 39 -22.39 4.22 4.18
CA LEU A 39 -22.84 5.62 4.25
C LEU A 39 -23.79 5.94 3.09
N SER A 40 -24.60 7.00 3.20
CA SER A 40 -25.46 7.44 2.10
C SER A 40 -24.68 7.62 0.79
N MET A 41 -25.18 7.08 -0.32
CA MET A 41 -24.61 7.24 -1.65
C MET A 41 -24.57 8.69 -2.13
N GLU A 42 -25.35 9.57 -1.50
CA GLU A 42 -25.26 11.01 -1.69
C GLU A 42 -23.84 11.54 -1.40
N ASN A 43 -23.12 10.94 -0.44
CA ASN A 43 -21.72 11.28 -0.19
C ASN A 43 -20.85 11.08 -1.44
N LYS A 44 -21.07 10.01 -2.21
CA LYS A 44 -20.32 9.78 -3.45
C LYS A 44 -20.55 10.91 -4.46
N ARG A 45 -21.79 11.41 -4.52
CA ARG A 45 -22.18 12.52 -5.39
C ARG A 45 -21.62 13.85 -4.91
N ASN A 46 -21.48 14.06 -3.61
CA ASN A 46 -21.01 15.33 -3.05
C ASN A 46 -19.48 15.41 -2.96
N ILE A 47 -18.81 14.38 -2.43
CA ILE A 47 -17.37 14.38 -2.12
C ILE A 47 -16.54 13.47 -3.02
N GLY A 48 -17.17 12.72 -3.92
CA GLY A 48 -16.48 11.84 -4.87
C GLY A 48 -16.06 10.48 -4.33
N VAL A 49 -16.46 10.13 -3.11
CA VAL A 49 -16.21 8.82 -2.51
C VAL A 49 -17.37 8.42 -1.59
N ASN A 50 -17.70 7.13 -1.59
CA ASN A 50 -18.55 6.53 -0.58
C ASN A 50 -17.71 5.55 0.24
N ILE A 51 -18.04 5.41 1.52
CA ILE A 51 -17.33 4.53 2.44
C ILE A 51 -18.34 3.52 2.98
N SER A 52 -17.97 2.25 2.90
CA SER A 52 -18.71 1.16 3.49
C SER A 52 -17.79 0.25 4.30
N LYS A 53 -18.39 -0.60 5.13
CA LYS A 53 -17.74 -1.58 5.97
C LYS A 53 -18.01 -2.97 5.41
N VAL A 54 -16.98 -3.77 5.25
CA VAL A 54 -17.06 -5.18 4.86
C VAL A 54 -16.39 -6.00 5.96
N ASP A 55 -17.18 -6.81 6.67
CA ASP A 55 -16.68 -7.70 7.70
C ASP A 55 -16.38 -9.08 7.10
N LEU A 56 -15.18 -9.60 7.36
CA LEU A 56 -14.76 -10.92 6.89
C LEU A 56 -14.06 -11.70 8.01
N PHE A 57 -14.52 -12.92 8.26
CA PHE A 57 -13.78 -13.89 9.06
C PHE A 57 -13.00 -14.81 8.12
N SER A 58 -11.67 -14.76 8.20
CA SER A 58 -10.79 -15.57 7.34
C SER A 58 -9.60 -16.09 8.13
N GLN A 59 -9.27 -17.37 7.96
CA GLN A 59 -8.12 -18.03 8.59
C GLN A 59 -8.03 -17.81 10.11
N ASN A 60 -9.16 -17.84 10.83
CA ASN A 60 -9.28 -17.55 12.28
C ASN A 60 -9.01 -16.09 12.69
N HIS A 61 -9.05 -15.14 11.76
CA HIS A 61 -8.87 -13.72 12.01
C HIS A 61 -10.11 -12.93 11.60
N ASN A 62 -10.40 -11.88 12.35
CA ASN A 62 -11.46 -10.92 12.01
C ASN A 62 -10.87 -9.76 11.23
N PHE A 63 -11.39 -9.51 10.04
CA PHE A 63 -11.06 -8.36 9.21
C PHE A 63 -12.25 -7.42 9.11
N GLU A 64 -12.02 -6.16 9.43
CA GLU A 64 -12.92 -5.05 9.15
C GLU A 64 -12.29 -4.21 8.03
N TYR A 65 -12.86 -4.33 6.83
CA TYR A 65 -12.45 -3.56 5.67
C TYR A 65 -13.32 -2.33 5.52
N PHE A 66 -12.67 -1.17 5.45
CA PHE A 66 -13.28 0.08 5.01
C PHE A 66 -13.11 0.16 3.49
N LEU A 67 -14.19 -0.09 2.75
CA LEU A 67 -14.21 -0.03 1.29
C LEU A 67 -14.54 1.41 0.86
N TRP A 68 -13.57 2.04 0.21
CA TRP A 68 -13.67 3.41 -0.31
C TRP A 68 -14.00 3.35 -1.79
N ASN A 69 -15.29 3.42 -2.12
CA ASN A 69 -15.79 3.42 -3.48
C ASN A 69 -15.66 4.80 -4.11
N ILE A 70 -14.60 4.97 -4.90
CA ILE A 70 -14.24 6.26 -5.47
C ILE A 70 -14.95 6.44 -6.80
N ASN A 71 -15.54 7.63 -6.98
CA ASN A 71 -16.26 8.01 -8.18
C ASN A 71 -15.31 8.07 -9.39
N CYS A 72 -15.73 7.51 -10.53
CA CYS A 72 -14.92 7.51 -11.76
C CYS A 72 -15.11 8.74 -12.65
N SER A 73 -16.11 9.59 -12.39
CA SER A 73 -16.43 10.74 -13.24
C SER A 73 -15.23 11.64 -13.45
N ARG A 74 -15.11 12.14 -14.68
CA ARG A 74 -14.03 13.03 -15.10
C ARG A 74 -13.88 14.25 -14.18
N GLU A 75 -15.00 14.84 -13.78
CA GLU A 75 -15.04 16.02 -12.91
C GLU A 75 -14.37 15.78 -11.55
N LYS A 76 -14.30 14.53 -11.09
CA LYS A 76 -13.75 14.16 -9.77
C LYS A 76 -12.48 13.33 -9.85
N ALA A 77 -11.97 13.07 -11.05
CA ALA A 77 -10.77 12.27 -11.24
C ALA A 77 -9.55 12.87 -10.50
N PHE A 78 -9.49 14.21 -10.37
CA PHE A 78 -8.43 14.90 -9.63
C PHE A 78 -8.41 14.55 -8.13
N LEU A 79 -9.56 14.19 -7.52
CA LEU A 79 -9.66 13.80 -6.12
C LEU A 79 -9.23 12.36 -5.85
N ARG A 80 -9.30 11.49 -6.87
CA ARG A 80 -9.11 10.03 -6.74
C ARG A 80 -7.82 9.68 -6.00
N THR A 81 -6.72 10.34 -6.34
CA THR A 81 -5.40 10.05 -5.79
C THR A 81 -5.25 10.45 -4.32
N THR A 82 -6.08 11.37 -3.82
CA THR A 82 -6.14 11.75 -2.40
C THR A 82 -6.64 10.62 -1.52
N PHE A 83 -7.44 9.72 -2.08
CA PHE A 83 -7.99 8.61 -1.32
C PHE A 83 -7.06 7.40 -1.25
N TYR A 84 -5.89 7.40 -1.90
CA TYR A 84 -4.97 6.25 -1.88
C TYR A 84 -4.19 6.10 -0.58
N THR A 85 -3.97 7.19 0.15
CA THR A 85 -3.17 7.18 1.38
C THR A 85 -3.73 6.18 2.39
N GLY A 86 -2.86 5.30 2.87
CA GLY A 86 -3.18 4.28 3.88
C GLY A 86 -3.99 3.08 3.37
N ALA A 87 -4.23 2.96 2.06
CA ALA A 87 -4.89 1.78 1.51
C ALA A 87 -3.95 0.55 1.57
N GLU A 88 -4.47 -0.58 2.05
CA GLU A 88 -3.78 -1.88 1.97
C GLU A 88 -3.92 -2.47 0.57
N ALA A 89 -5.08 -2.27 -0.06
CA ALA A 89 -5.38 -2.79 -1.38
C ALA A 89 -6.18 -1.82 -2.24
N CYS A 90 -6.05 -1.98 -3.56
CA CYS A 90 -6.89 -1.35 -4.57
C CYS A 90 -7.56 -2.43 -5.41
N ILE A 91 -8.89 -2.41 -5.46
CA ILE A 91 -9.70 -3.23 -6.36
C ILE A 91 -10.09 -2.36 -7.54
N VAL A 92 -9.85 -2.83 -8.76
CA VAL A 92 -10.20 -2.11 -9.99
C VAL A 92 -11.15 -2.95 -10.82
N LEU A 93 -12.42 -2.54 -10.94
CA LEU A 93 -13.39 -3.22 -11.79
C LEU A 93 -13.22 -2.76 -13.25
N ILE A 94 -12.91 -3.69 -14.15
CA ILE A 94 -12.60 -3.45 -15.57
C ILE A 94 -13.61 -4.23 -16.43
N SER A 95 -14.13 -3.61 -17.49
CA SER A 95 -14.98 -4.32 -18.47
C SER A 95 -14.13 -5.29 -19.30
N GLU A 96 -14.68 -6.43 -19.70
CA GLU A 96 -14.11 -7.35 -20.69
C GLU A 96 -13.65 -6.69 -22.01
N ASN A 97 -14.14 -5.49 -22.33
CA ASN A 97 -13.80 -4.74 -23.54
C ASN A 97 -12.74 -3.66 -23.32
N LYS A 98 -12.19 -3.52 -22.11
CA LYS A 98 -11.34 -2.39 -21.70
C LYS A 98 -10.12 -2.79 -20.88
N VAL A 99 -9.63 -3.98 -21.16
CA VAL A 99 -8.54 -4.62 -20.44
C VAL A 99 -7.24 -3.83 -20.57
N GLU A 100 -7.04 -3.09 -21.66
CA GLU A 100 -5.90 -2.19 -21.86
C GLU A 100 -5.74 -1.12 -20.76
N GLN A 101 -6.82 -0.78 -20.05
CA GLN A 101 -6.78 0.20 -18.96
C GLN A 101 -6.05 -0.28 -17.71
N ILE A 102 -5.86 -1.60 -17.55
CA ILE A 102 -5.09 -2.17 -16.45
C ILE A 102 -3.71 -1.51 -16.38
N ILE A 103 -3.04 -1.31 -17.52
CA ILE A 103 -1.72 -0.68 -17.58
C ILE A 103 -1.76 0.73 -16.95
N ARG A 104 -2.78 1.54 -17.29
CA ARG A 104 -2.90 2.92 -16.81
C ARG A 104 -3.18 2.98 -15.31
N TYR A 105 -4.14 2.18 -14.84
CA TYR A 105 -4.44 2.07 -13.41
C TYR A 105 -3.26 1.51 -12.62
N PHE A 106 -2.58 0.50 -13.17
CA PHE A 106 -1.40 -0.10 -12.55
C PHE A 106 -0.32 0.95 -12.30
N HIS A 107 0.06 1.71 -13.34
CA HIS A 107 1.05 2.77 -13.19
C HIS A 107 0.56 3.86 -12.23
N GLU A 108 -0.71 4.28 -12.31
CA GLU A 108 -1.25 5.30 -11.40
C GLU A 108 -1.15 4.88 -9.92
N ILE A 109 -1.53 3.65 -9.60
CA ILE A 109 -1.56 3.13 -8.23
C ILE A 109 -0.15 2.83 -7.72
N LYS A 110 0.64 2.08 -8.50
CA LYS A 110 2.00 1.66 -8.12
C LYS A 110 2.94 2.84 -7.92
N THR A 111 2.73 3.92 -8.67
CA THR A 111 3.49 5.16 -8.48
C THR A 111 3.07 5.94 -7.25
N ARG A 112 2.00 5.60 -6.53
CA ARG A 112 1.49 6.42 -5.40
C ARG A 112 1.48 5.70 -4.06
N ILE A 113 1.32 4.38 -4.05
CA ILE A 113 1.21 3.59 -2.84
C ILE A 113 2.53 2.83 -2.60
N PRO A 114 3.20 3.00 -1.44
CA PRO A 114 4.51 2.40 -1.18
C PRO A 114 4.56 0.87 -1.23
N ILE A 115 3.51 0.23 -0.71
CA ILE A 115 3.31 -1.21 -0.68
C ILE A 115 1.83 -1.44 -0.89
N VAL A 116 1.46 -2.18 -1.93
CA VAL A 116 0.04 -2.32 -2.30
C VAL A 116 -0.28 -3.70 -2.84
N THR A 117 -1.47 -4.20 -2.50
CA THR A 117 -2.14 -5.26 -3.25
C THR A 117 -3.07 -4.63 -4.29
N ILE A 118 -2.85 -4.89 -5.58
CA ILE A 118 -3.75 -4.44 -6.65
C ILE A 118 -4.46 -5.66 -7.23
N ILE A 119 -5.79 -5.64 -7.20
CA ILE A 119 -6.63 -6.68 -7.80
C ILE A 119 -7.41 -6.04 -8.94
N PHE A 120 -7.09 -6.40 -10.17
CA PHE A 120 -7.88 -6.08 -11.34
C PHE A 120 -8.96 -7.14 -11.50
N CYS A 121 -10.21 -6.73 -11.42
CA CYS A 121 -11.35 -7.62 -11.55
C CYS A 121 -12.00 -7.37 -12.93
N ILE A 122 -11.73 -8.26 -13.88
CA ILE A 122 -12.30 -8.21 -15.21
C ILE A 122 -13.71 -8.81 -15.14
N VAL A 123 -14.71 -7.97 -15.40
CA VAL A 123 -16.11 -8.32 -15.39
C VAL A 123 -16.50 -8.86 -16.76
N LEU A 124 -16.76 -10.16 -16.82
CA LEU A 124 -17.19 -10.90 -17.99
C LEU A 124 -18.71 -10.79 -18.17
N ASN A 125 -19.14 -10.43 -19.37
CA ASN A 125 -20.55 -10.32 -19.74
C ASN A 125 -20.87 -11.23 -20.92
N ASN A 126 -20.13 -11.08 -22.02
CA ASN A 126 -20.35 -11.85 -23.25
C ASN A 126 -19.14 -12.68 -23.66
N LYS A 127 -17.97 -12.47 -23.04
CA LYS A 127 -16.74 -13.18 -23.34
C LYS A 127 -16.37 -14.17 -22.24
N THR A 128 -15.62 -15.19 -22.61
CA THR A 128 -14.96 -16.07 -21.63
C THR A 128 -13.63 -15.49 -21.17
N ALA A 129 -13.09 -16.02 -20.06
CA ALA A 129 -11.77 -15.62 -19.59
C ALA A 129 -10.69 -15.92 -20.64
N GLU A 130 -10.78 -17.06 -21.32
CA GLU A 130 -9.85 -17.49 -22.36
C GLU A 130 -9.86 -16.52 -23.55
N GLU A 131 -11.04 -16.13 -24.03
CA GLU A 131 -11.17 -15.17 -25.14
C GLU A 131 -10.54 -13.81 -24.81
N VAL A 132 -10.70 -13.35 -23.57
CA VAL A 132 -10.08 -12.09 -23.10
C VAL A 132 -8.56 -12.25 -22.98
N GLN A 133 -8.07 -13.36 -22.44
CA GLN A 133 -6.63 -13.61 -22.32
C GLN A 133 -5.96 -13.69 -23.69
N GLU A 134 -6.57 -14.39 -24.65
CA GLU A 134 -6.05 -14.50 -26.01
C GLU A 134 -5.99 -13.14 -26.71
N ALA A 135 -7.03 -12.32 -26.55
CA ALA A 135 -7.12 -11.02 -27.19
C ALA A 135 -6.12 -9.98 -26.64
N TYR A 136 -5.86 -9.98 -25.33
CA TYR A 136 -5.10 -8.91 -24.67
C TYR A 136 -3.76 -9.35 -24.08
N PHE A 137 -3.68 -10.53 -23.45
CA PHE A 137 -2.51 -10.91 -22.64
C PHE A 137 -1.37 -11.49 -23.47
N ASN A 138 -1.66 -11.89 -24.71
CA ASN A 138 -0.67 -12.28 -25.71
C ASN A 138 -0.07 -11.07 -26.46
N SER A 139 -0.51 -9.84 -26.15
CA SER A 139 0.11 -8.63 -26.71
C SER A 139 1.37 -8.24 -25.93
N GLY A 140 2.44 -7.86 -26.63
CA GLY A 140 3.78 -7.70 -26.04
C GLY A 140 3.84 -6.85 -24.78
N ASN A 141 3.18 -5.69 -24.75
CA ASN A 141 3.17 -4.81 -23.58
C ASN A 141 2.52 -5.45 -22.34
N PHE A 142 1.47 -6.25 -22.54
CA PHE A 142 0.73 -6.87 -21.45
C PHE A 142 1.43 -8.15 -20.96
N THR A 143 1.97 -8.94 -21.88
CA THR A 143 2.77 -10.12 -21.55
C THR A 143 3.98 -9.74 -20.70
N ASP A 144 4.69 -8.67 -21.08
CA ASP A 144 5.86 -8.18 -20.34
C ASP A 144 5.48 -7.64 -18.96
N LEU A 145 4.34 -6.94 -18.84
CA LEU A 145 3.82 -6.49 -17.55
C LEU A 145 3.50 -7.68 -16.64
N ILE A 146 2.72 -8.66 -17.13
CA ILE A 146 2.33 -9.85 -16.36
C ILE A 146 3.55 -10.62 -15.87
N ARG A 147 4.56 -10.81 -16.73
CA ARG A 147 5.78 -11.55 -16.40
C ARG A 147 6.69 -10.80 -15.43
N THR A 148 6.96 -9.53 -15.70
CA THR A 148 7.88 -8.70 -14.90
C THR A 148 7.36 -8.49 -13.49
N GLU A 149 6.05 -8.25 -13.37
CA GLU A 149 5.39 -7.97 -12.09
C GLU A 149 4.80 -9.23 -11.43
N GLN A 150 4.91 -10.39 -12.08
CA GLN A 150 4.46 -11.68 -11.56
C GLN A 150 2.97 -11.70 -11.18
N PHE A 151 2.10 -11.20 -12.07
CA PHE A 151 0.66 -11.19 -11.84
C PHE A 151 0.12 -12.62 -11.65
N ARG A 152 -0.69 -12.81 -10.60
CA ARG A 152 -1.52 -14.02 -10.46
C ARG A 152 -2.79 -13.84 -11.27
N ILE A 153 -3.16 -14.85 -12.05
CA ILE A 153 -4.37 -14.82 -12.87
C ILE A 153 -5.31 -15.90 -12.37
N ASN A 154 -6.50 -15.53 -11.92
CA ASN A 154 -7.50 -16.46 -11.38
C ASN A 154 -8.88 -16.21 -12.00
N SER A 155 -9.75 -17.21 -11.86
CA SER A 155 -11.19 -17.06 -12.06
C SER A 155 -11.86 -17.23 -10.72
N ILE A 156 -12.67 -16.25 -10.32
CA ILE A 156 -13.38 -16.25 -9.04
C ILE A 156 -14.88 -16.39 -9.27
N THR A 157 -15.57 -17.00 -8.32
CA THR A 157 -17.01 -17.27 -8.42
C THR A 157 -17.85 -16.33 -7.56
N HIS A 158 -17.25 -15.75 -6.53
CA HIS A 158 -17.90 -14.83 -5.60
C HIS A 158 -17.03 -13.59 -5.34
N ALA A 159 -17.68 -12.43 -5.29
CA ALA A 159 -17.02 -11.15 -4.99
C ALA A 159 -16.27 -11.14 -3.63
N ARG A 160 -16.71 -11.97 -2.66
CA ARG A 160 -16.05 -12.12 -1.36
C ARG A 160 -14.66 -12.74 -1.44
N GLU A 161 -14.37 -13.51 -2.50
CA GLU A 161 -13.04 -14.13 -2.70
C GLU A 161 -11.95 -13.06 -2.84
N ILE A 162 -12.26 -11.89 -3.40
CA ILE A 162 -11.34 -10.75 -3.50
C ILE A 162 -10.83 -10.34 -2.11
N PHE A 163 -11.73 -10.25 -1.12
CA PHE A 163 -11.35 -9.90 0.25
C PHE A 163 -10.61 -11.03 0.96
N ALA A 164 -10.90 -12.29 0.63
CA ALA A 164 -10.13 -13.43 1.13
C ALA A 164 -8.68 -13.40 0.63
N GLN A 165 -8.47 -13.07 -0.65
CA GLN A 165 -7.13 -12.88 -1.22
C GLN A 165 -6.40 -11.71 -0.55
N ILE A 166 -7.06 -10.56 -0.36
CA ILE A 166 -6.47 -9.39 0.34
C ILE A 166 -6.02 -9.81 1.76
N SER A 167 -6.87 -10.54 2.49
CA SER A 167 -6.53 -11.05 3.82
C SER A 167 -5.31 -11.97 3.77
N GLU A 168 -5.26 -12.90 2.81
CA GLU A 168 -4.16 -13.85 2.65
C GLU A 168 -2.83 -13.13 2.37
N PHE A 169 -2.81 -12.19 1.42
CA PHE A 169 -1.61 -11.39 1.14
C PHE A 169 -1.16 -10.59 2.36
N PHE A 170 -2.10 -10.00 3.09
CA PHE A 170 -1.77 -9.26 4.31
C PHE A 170 -1.17 -10.17 5.39
N LEU A 171 -1.78 -11.34 5.65
CA LEU A 171 -1.28 -12.28 6.65
C LEU A 171 0.10 -12.83 6.25
N ASN A 172 0.29 -13.20 4.98
CA ASN A 172 1.59 -13.63 4.47
C ASN A 172 2.65 -12.55 4.68
N LYS A 173 2.34 -11.28 4.42
CA LYS A 173 3.21 -10.14 4.68
C LYS A 173 3.58 -9.99 6.16
N VAL A 174 2.59 -10.12 7.05
CA VAL A 174 2.82 -10.08 8.51
C VAL A 174 3.69 -11.25 8.99
N GLU A 175 3.45 -12.46 8.49
CA GLU A 175 4.15 -13.67 8.90
C GLU A 175 5.59 -13.75 8.39
N SER A 176 5.78 -13.40 7.11
CA SER A 176 7.09 -13.43 6.45
C SER A 176 7.91 -12.16 6.71
N ASN A 177 7.29 -11.09 7.21
CA ASN A 177 7.88 -9.75 7.28
C ASN A 177 8.40 -9.28 5.91
N SER A 178 7.66 -9.60 4.85
CA SER A 178 7.88 -9.13 3.48
C SER A 178 7.07 -7.87 3.21
N TYR A 179 7.58 -6.98 2.38
CA TYR A 179 6.94 -5.71 2.04
C TYR A 179 6.77 -5.57 0.53
N ASP A 180 6.41 -6.68 -0.09
CA ASP A 180 6.27 -6.81 -1.53
C ASP A 180 4.88 -6.34 -1.98
N ASP A 181 4.83 -5.80 -3.19
CA ASP A 181 3.56 -5.53 -3.84
C ASP A 181 2.96 -6.85 -4.31
N ASN A 182 1.63 -6.94 -4.35
CA ASN A 182 0.93 -8.12 -4.85
C ASN A 182 -0.01 -7.71 -5.96
N PHE A 183 0.03 -8.43 -7.08
CA PHE A 183 -0.77 -8.10 -8.25
C PHE A 183 -1.58 -9.29 -8.72
N VAL A 184 -2.88 -9.09 -8.89
CA VAL A 184 -3.84 -10.12 -9.31
C VAL A 184 -4.71 -9.61 -10.44
N ILE A 185 -5.00 -10.49 -11.39
CA ILE A 185 -6.08 -10.35 -12.36
C ILE A 185 -7.09 -11.45 -12.07
N ASP A 186 -8.28 -11.07 -11.60
CA ASP A 186 -9.40 -11.96 -11.39
C ASP A 186 -10.42 -11.80 -12.51
N PHE A 187 -10.91 -12.92 -13.04
CA PHE A 187 -12.08 -12.95 -13.92
C PHE A 187 -13.33 -13.28 -13.12
N ILE A 188 -14.40 -12.51 -13.29
CA ILE A 188 -15.69 -12.78 -12.66
C ILE A 188 -16.83 -12.48 -13.63
N SER A 189 -17.85 -13.33 -13.61
CA SER A 189 -19.06 -13.12 -14.42
C SER A 189 -19.94 -12.03 -13.81
N LEU A 190 -20.58 -11.23 -14.66
CA LEU A 190 -21.40 -10.09 -14.26
C LEU A 190 -22.55 -10.49 -13.33
N ASP A 191 -23.17 -11.64 -13.56
CA ASP A 191 -24.26 -12.18 -12.75
C ASP A 191 -23.83 -12.50 -11.30
N LYS A 192 -22.53 -12.62 -11.04
CA LYS A 192 -21.96 -12.82 -9.70
C LYS A 192 -21.66 -11.51 -8.98
N LEU A 193 -21.69 -10.38 -9.68
CA LEU A 193 -21.48 -9.05 -9.12
C LEU A 193 -22.76 -8.20 -9.06
N SER A 194 -23.74 -8.53 -9.90
CA SER A 194 -24.93 -7.72 -10.13
C SER A 194 -26.13 -8.59 -10.44
N GLU A 195 -27.29 -8.25 -9.87
CA GLU A 195 -28.58 -8.84 -10.26
C GLU A 195 -29.06 -8.33 -11.63
N LYS A 196 -28.51 -7.21 -12.13
CA LYS A 196 -28.91 -6.58 -13.40
C LYS A 196 -28.01 -7.04 -14.54
N LYS A 197 -28.59 -7.77 -15.50
CA LYS A 197 -27.87 -8.29 -16.68
C LYS A 197 -27.51 -7.24 -17.74
N ASN A 198 -28.24 -6.11 -17.77
CA ASN A 198 -28.01 -5.03 -18.74
C ASN A 198 -27.55 -3.78 -17.98
N LEU A 199 -26.25 -3.52 -18.02
CA LEU A 199 -25.66 -2.36 -17.37
C LEU A 199 -25.15 -1.39 -18.43
N ASN A 200 -25.56 -0.13 -18.28
CA ASN A 200 -25.07 0.95 -19.11
C ASN A 200 -23.75 1.44 -18.51
N TYR A 201 -22.70 1.51 -19.33
CA TYR A 201 -21.41 2.03 -18.91
C TYR A 201 -21.46 3.57 -19.00
N GLU A 202 -21.97 4.22 -17.95
CA GLU A 202 -22.20 5.68 -17.95
C GLU A 202 -20.93 6.52 -17.80
N CYS A 203 -19.81 5.91 -17.43
CA CYS A 203 -18.56 6.62 -17.15
C CYS A 203 -17.58 6.44 -18.30
N ASP A 204 -16.97 7.56 -18.74
CA ASP A 204 -15.78 7.52 -19.59
C ASP A 204 -14.67 6.77 -18.86
N GLU A 205 -14.50 5.52 -19.27
CA GLU A 205 -13.29 4.72 -19.30
C GLU A 205 -11.98 5.49 -19.04
N TYR A 206 -11.25 5.10 -17.99
CA TYR A 206 -10.05 5.72 -17.41
C TYR A 206 -9.76 7.18 -17.82
N TYR A 207 -9.96 8.12 -16.88
CA TYR A 207 -9.44 9.48 -17.00
C TYR A 207 -8.21 9.68 -16.12
N GLU A 208 -7.11 10.16 -16.71
CA GLU A 208 -5.89 10.50 -15.96
C GLU A 208 -6.19 11.67 -14.99
N PRO A 209 -5.87 11.55 -13.70
CA PRO A 209 -6.06 12.65 -12.75
C PRO A 209 -5.27 13.87 -13.26
N THR A 210 -5.94 14.99 -13.50
CA THR A 210 -5.26 16.24 -13.88
C THR A 210 -4.14 16.53 -12.88
N GLN A 211 -2.94 16.79 -13.40
CA GLN A 211 -1.70 16.99 -12.64
C GLN A 211 -1.71 18.28 -11.80
N GLY A 212 -2.68 18.46 -10.92
CA GLY A 212 -2.61 19.41 -9.82
C GLY A 212 -1.92 18.72 -8.64
N ILE A 213 -0.72 19.16 -8.25
CA ILE A 213 -0.05 18.77 -6.99
C ILE A 213 0.48 17.30 -6.97
N SER A 214 0.30 16.53 -8.06
CA SER A 214 0.50 15.06 -8.08
C SER A 214 1.94 14.55 -7.98
N TYR A 215 2.98 15.40 -7.99
CA TYR A 215 4.36 14.94 -7.76
C TYR A 215 4.65 14.63 -6.28
N GLU A 216 3.93 15.27 -5.35
CA GLU A 216 4.12 15.06 -3.91
C GLU A 216 3.70 13.66 -3.45
N ARG A 217 2.95 12.90 -4.26
CA ARG A 217 2.45 11.58 -3.88
C ARG A 217 3.14 10.43 -4.59
N ALA A 218 4.24 10.66 -5.31
CA ALA A 218 5.03 9.58 -5.88
C ALA A 218 5.56 8.60 -4.81
N ARG A 219 5.64 7.30 -5.13
CA ARG A 219 6.32 6.28 -4.33
C ARG A 219 7.78 6.64 -4.28
N ILE A 220 8.38 6.53 -3.09
CA ILE A 220 9.76 6.96 -2.87
C ILE A 220 10.70 6.11 -3.72
N ASN A 221 11.58 6.73 -4.49
CA ASN A 221 12.59 6.04 -5.28
C ASN A 221 13.76 5.58 -4.39
N ALA A 222 13.60 4.41 -3.78
CA ALA A 222 14.60 3.82 -2.90
C ALA A 222 15.94 3.55 -3.61
N LYS A 223 15.93 3.21 -4.91
CA LYS A 223 17.15 3.00 -5.69
C LYS A 223 17.94 4.29 -5.85
N ALA A 224 17.27 5.39 -6.20
CA ALA A 224 17.88 6.71 -6.26
C ALA A 224 18.45 7.11 -4.89
N LEU A 225 17.67 6.94 -3.81
CA LEU A 225 18.15 7.24 -2.44
C LEU A 225 19.44 6.51 -2.07
N LYS A 226 19.52 5.20 -2.32
CA LYS A 226 20.73 4.42 -2.05
C LYS A 226 21.93 4.91 -2.84
N HIS A 227 21.72 5.19 -4.13
CA HIS A 227 22.75 5.77 -4.99
C HIS A 227 23.27 7.10 -4.43
N TYR A 228 22.39 7.96 -3.91
CA TYR A 228 22.76 9.20 -3.25
C TYR A 228 23.54 8.99 -1.94
N LEU A 229 23.10 8.08 -1.09
CA LEU A 229 23.80 7.75 0.15
C LEU A 229 25.23 7.27 -0.11
N GLN A 230 25.42 6.46 -1.15
CA GLN A 230 26.73 6.00 -1.60
C GLN A 230 27.60 7.16 -2.09
N HIS A 231 27.06 8.08 -2.89
CA HIS A 231 27.79 9.28 -3.35
C HIS A 231 28.20 10.21 -2.20
N LEU A 232 27.38 10.30 -1.16
CA LEU A 232 27.68 11.10 0.04
C LEU A 232 28.59 10.38 1.03
N ASN A 233 29.06 9.16 0.73
CA ASN A 233 29.83 8.30 1.63
C ASN A 233 29.15 8.10 3.00
N ILE A 234 27.82 8.04 3.01
CA ILE A 234 27.06 7.75 4.23
C ILE A 234 27.02 6.24 4.45
N GLU A 235 27.70 5.77 5.47
CA GLU A 235 27.70 4.35 5.84
C GLU A 235 26.35 3.90 6.38
N TYR A 236 25.79 2.87 5.75
CA TYR A 236 24.59 2.15 6.17
C TYR A 236 24.76 0.64 5.94
N GLU A 237 24.05 -0.18 6.72
CA GLU A 237 23.96 -1.62 6.50
C GLU A 237 22.62 -1.93 5.80
N GLU A 238 22.65 -2.61 4.67
CA GLU A 238 21.44 -3.09 3.99
C GLU A 238 21.03 -4.45 4.57
N ILE A 239 19.82 -4.52 5.13
CA ILE A 239 19.28 -5.76 5.71
C ILE A 239 18.42 -6.50 4.68
N GLN A 240 17.67 -5.73 3.87
CA GLN A 240 16.76 -6.17 2.81
C GLN A 240 16.65 -5.07 1.76
N GLU A 241 16.09 -5.36 0.58
CA GLU A 241 16.09 -4.46 -0.60
C GLU A 241 15.66 -3.01 -0.30
N ASP A 242 14.78 -2.76 0.66
CA ASP A 242 14.34 -1.40 1.01
C ASP A 242 14.55 -1.04 2.48
N TRP A 243 15.29 -1.86 3.22
CA TRP A 243 15.57 -1.66 4.64
C TRP A 243 17.05 -1.42 4.87
N ILE A 244 17.35 -0.24 5.44
CA ILE A 244 18.70 0.11 5.84
C ILE A 244 18.79 0.34 7.35
N ASN A 245 19.94 0.03 7.91
CA ASN A 245 20.32 0.39 9.28
C ASN A 245 21.32 1.54 9.26
N ILE A 246 21.04 2.53 10.10
CA ILE A 246 21.94 3.65 10.38
C ILE A 246 22.36 3.54 11.84
N TYR A 247 23.65 3.29 12.05
CA TYR A 247 24.24 3.30 13.39
C TYR A 247 24.54 4.73 13.83
N ASN A 248 24.08 5.08 15.03
CA ASN A 248 24.41 6.32 15.74
C ASN A 248 25.09 5.96 17.08
N PRO A 249 26.28 6.52 17.38
CA PRO A 249 27.04 6.16 18.58
C PRO A 249 26.38 6.59 19.91
N ASN A 250 25.54 7.62 19.89
CA ASN A 250 24.88 8.21 21.06
C ASN A 250 23.58 7.49 21.41
N PHE A 251 22.84 7.01 20.41
CA PHE A 251 21.50 6.43 20.61
C PHE A 251 21.45 4.92 20.36
N GLY A 252 22.08 4.44 19.28
CA GLY A 252 21.96 3.07 18.80
C GLY A 252 21.61 3.03 17.31
N THR A 253 20.87 2.02 16.88
CA THR A 253 20.58 1.78 15.47
C THR A 253 19.17 2.24 15.10
N PHE A 254 19.08 2.98 14.00
CA PHE A 254 17.82 3.34 13.35
C PHE A 254 17.63 2.49 12.10
N SER A 255 16.57 1.68 12.06
CA SER A 255 16.15 0.93 10.88
C SER A 255 15.15 1.77 10.09
N ILE A 256 15.43 2.02 8.81
CA ILE A 256 14.64 2.93 7.97
C ILE A 256 14.12 2.15 6.76
N PHE A 257 12.81 2.21 6.53
CA PHE A 257 12.19 1.63 5.34
C PHE A 257 12.07 2.68 4.25
N LEU A 258 12.85 2.53 3.18
CA LEU A 258 13.07 3.57 2.18
C LEU A 258 11.81 3.90 1.37
N ARG A 259 10.91 2.94 1.12
CA ARG A 259 9.70 3.17 0.31
C ARG A 259 8.69 4.14 0.94
N ASN A 260 8.73 4.34 2.27
CA ASN A 260 7.82 5.26 2.97
C ASN A 260 8.51 6.19 3.99
N GLY A 261 9.80 6.00 4.28
CA GLY A 261 10.55 6.82 5.23
C GLY A 261 10.21 6.59 6.70
N ASN A 262 9.58 5.46 7.04
CA ASN A 262 9.34 5.07 8.42
C ASN A 262 10.66 4.73 9.11
N VAL A 263 10.79 5.18 10.35
CA VAL A 263 11.99 5.01 11.17
C VAL A 263 11.63 4.19 12.40
N TYR A 264 12.45 3.17 12.68
CA TYR A 264 12.31 2.30 13.84
C TYR A 264 13.61 2.29 14.63
N TYR A 265 13.52 2.31 15.96
CA TYR A 265 14.69 2.50 16.81
C TYR A 265 15.02 1.28 17.67
N THR A 266 16.30 0.90 17.62
CA THR A 266 16.89 -0.12 18.47
C THR A 266 17.94 0.53 19.37
N PRO A 267 17.74 0.58 20.70
CA PRO A 267 18.71 1.13 21.64
C PRO A 267 20.03 0.36 21.60
N LYS A 268 21.13 1.08 21.79
CA LYS A 268 22.50 0.53 21.86
C LYS A 268 22.64 -0.68 22.79
N MET A 269 22.01 -0.62 23.96
CA MET A 269 22.05 -1.72 24.94
C MET A 269 21.41 -3.03 24.41
N CYS A 270 20.53 -2.94 23.43
CA CYS A 270 19.82 -4.08 22.85
C CYS A 270 20.49 -4.64 21.60
N GLU A 271 21.45 -3.95 20.99
CA GLU A 271 22.14 -4.42 19.78
C GLU A 271 22.89 -5.75 20.01
N LYS A 272 23.34 -5.99 21.24
CA LYS A 272 24.01 -7.24 21.65
C LYS A 272 23.04 -8.33 22.11
N CYS A 273 21.73 -8.09 22.06
CA CYS A 273 20.73 -9.05 22.50
C CYS A 273 20.68 -10.24 21.53
N LYS A 274 21.08 -11.42 22.02
CA LYS A 274 20.99 -12.67 21.25
C LYS A 274 19.56 -13.17 21.05
N ASP A 275 18.57 -12.57 21.74
CA ASP A 275 17.17 -12.93 21.53
C ASP A 275 16.61 -12.24 20.26
N THR A 276 16.65 -13.01 19.17
CA THR A 276 16.09 -12.63 17.87
C THR A 276 14.61 -12.23 17.93
N LYS A 277 13.84 -12.72 18.91
CA LYS A 277 12.42 -12.38 19.10
C LYS A 277 12.27 -10.98 19.67
N CYS A 278 13.14 -10.61 20.61
CA CYS A 278 13.18 -9.27 21.20
C CYS A 278 13.57 -8.23 20.14
N MET A 279 14.57 -8.54 19.32
CA MET A 279 15.02 -7.68 18.22
C MET A 279 13.94 -7.50 17.15
N LYS A 280 13.28 -8.58 16.71
CA LYS A 280 12.16 -8.50 15.76
C LYS A 280 11.01 -7.64 16.28
N ARG A 281 10.62 -7.84 17.55
CA ARG A 281 9.55 -7.07 18.19
C ARG A 281 9.86 -5.57 18.24
N ARG A 282 11.10 -5.19 18.56
CA ARG A 282 11.52 -3.79 18.61
C ARG A 282 11.52 -3.12 17.23
N ARG A 283 11.95 -3.83 16.19
CA ARG A 283 11.91 -3.34 14.80
C ARG A 283 10.49 -3.03 14.31
N THR A 284 9.46 -3.57 14.95
CA THR A 284 8.06 -3.32 14.58
C THR A 284 7.32 -2.37 15.54
N GLU A 285 7.74 -2.30 16.81
CA GLU A 285 7.01 -1.55 17.86
C GLU A 285 7.66 -0.19 18.23
N ASN A 286 8.96 -0.02 18.02
CA ASN A 286 9.68 1.21 18.38
C ASN A 286 9.70 2.22 17.21
N PHE A 287 8.52 2.52 16.66
CA PHE A 287 8.38 3.52 15.61
C PHE A 287 8.69 4.93 16.16
N ILE A 288 9.51 5.70 15.43
CA ILE A 288 9.75 7.11 15.70
C ILE A 288 9.07 7.93 14.62
N CYS A 289 8.13 8.78 15.04
CA CYS A 289 7.51 9.77 14.16
C CYS A 289 8.48 10.94 13.96
N ILE A 290 8.91 11.15 12.72
CA ILE A 290 9.72 12.30 12.29
C ILE A 290 8.96 12.99 11.16
N GLU A 291 8.41 14.15 11.47
CA GLU A 291 7.61 14.97 10.57
C GLU A 291 8.48 16.01 9.85
N ALA A 292 8.19 16.25 8.58
CA ALA A 292 8.79 17.36 7.84
C ALA A 292 8.22 18.68 8.37
N ARG A 293 9.09 19.65 8.68
CA ARG A 293 8.67 21.02 9.02
C ARG A 293 8.69 21.96 7.82
N THR A 294 9.51 21.65 6.82
CA THR A 294 9.70 22.47 5.63
C THR A 294 9.85 21.57 4.42
N GLU A 295 9.48 22.10 3.25
CA GLU A 295 9.77 21.48 1.96
C GLU A 295 11.15 21.95 1.48
N GLY A 296 11.89 21.05 0.83
CA GLY A 296 13.18 21.37 0.21
C GLY A 296 13.00 21.75 -1.26
N TRP A 297 14.08 21.71 -2.03
CA TRP A 297 14.03 21.64 -3.48
C TRP A 297 15.26 20.88 -3.97
N SER A 298 15.15 20.30 -5.16
CA SER A 298 16.21 19.54 -5.79
C SER A 298 16.12 19.68 -7.29
N ASN A 299 17.25 19.94 -7.94
CA ASN A 299 17.40 19.92 -9.39
C ASN A 299 17.80 18.52 -9.93
N ILE A 300 17.88 17.54 -9.03
CA ILE A 300 18.28 16.19 -9.33
C ILE A 300 17.06 15.37 -9.75
N ILE A 301 17.16 14.71 -10.90
CA ILE A 301 16.14 13.79 -11.41
C ILE A 301 15.93 12.67 -10.38
N ASP A 302 14.67 12.32 -10.13
CA ASP A 302 14.23 11.28 -9.19
C ASP A 302 14.49 11.55 -7.69
N LEU A 303 14.99 12.74 -7.33
CA LEU A 303 15.15 13.17 -5.94
C LEU A 303 14.15 14.28 -5.61
N GLY A 304 12.88 13.91 -5.38
CA GLY A 304 11.80 14.82 -5.02
C GLY A 304 11.70 15.10 -3.52
N GLN A 305 10.63 15.76 -3.09
CA GLN A 305 10.42 16.13 -1.68
C GLN A 305 10.44 14.94 -0.73
N LYS A 306 9.84 13.82 -1.15
CA LYS A 306 9.76 12.62 -0.31
C LYS A 306 11.12 11.97 -0.14
N GLU A 307 11.91 11.87 -1.22
CA GLU A 307 13.28 11.39 -1.15
C GLU A 307 14.14 12.32 -0.29
N LEU A 308 14.04 13.64 -0.50
CA LEU A 308 14.75 14.62 0.32
C LEU A 308 14.40 14.50 1.80
N LEU A 309 13.14 14.25 2.13
CA LEU A 309 12.72 14.00 3.51
C LEU A 309 13.38 12.74 4.08
N VAL A 310 13.40 11.63 3.34
CA VAL A 310 14.06 10.39 3.80
C VAL A 310 15.57 10.60 3.96
N LEU A 311 16.21 11.27 3.00
CA LEU A 311 17.64 11.59 3.07
C LEU A 311 17.95 12.48 4.28
N SER A 312 17.14 13.51 4.53
CA SER A 312 17.29 14.40 5.68
C SER A 312 17.15 13.64 7.00
N LYS A 313 16.18 12.72 7.10
CA LYS A 313 16.03 11.82 8.25
C LYS A 313 17.29 10.97 8.46
N ILE A 314 17.84 10.39 7.39
CA ILE A 314 19.04 9.56 7.48
C ILE A 314 20.22 10.38 7.99
N LEU A 315 20.48 11.55 7.39
CA LEU A 315 21.60 12.41 7.73
C LEU A 315 21.50 12.92 9.17
N ILE A 316 20.34 13.43 9.59
CA ILE A 316 20.17 13.93 10.96
C ILE A 316 20.34 12.80 11.97
N LEU A 317 19.76 11.61 11.72
CA LEU A 317 19.86 10.49 12.65
C LEU A 317 21.28 9.89 12.70
N LYS A 318 22.04 9.91 11.60
CA LYS A 318 23.43 9.43 11.59
C LYS A 318 24.33 10.24 12.53
N HIS A 319 24.17 11.57 12.51
CA HIS A 319 25.07 12.49 13.21
C HIS A 319 24.48 13.10 14.49
N ALA A 320 23.23 12.78 14.82
CA ALA A 320 22.53 13.39 15.93
C ALA A 320 23.19 13.18 17.30
N SER A 321 23.16 14.24 18.11
CA SER A 321 23.31 14.25 19.56
C SER A 321 21.98 14.63 20.23
N GLU A 322 21.92 14.61 21.56
CA GLU A 322 20.73 15.06 22.30
C GLU A 322 20.39 16.54 22.04
N GLU A 323 21.40 17.36 21.77
CA GLU A 323 21.25 18.80 21.52
C GLU A 323 20.77 19.09 20.09
N SER A 324 21.02 18.21 19.13
CA SER A 324 20.71 18.45 17.71
C SER A 324 19.32 17.98 17.29
N LEU A 325 18.65 17.14 18.09
CA LEU A 325 17.34 16.60 17.77
C LEU A 325 16.22 17.40 18.44
N PRO A 326 15.07 17.59 17.77
CA PRO A 326 13.86 18.10 18.39
C PRO A 326 13.49 17.30 19.66
N LEU A 327 13.03 18.02 20.70
CA LEU A 327 12.61 17.42 21.97
C LEU A 327 11.61 16.27 21.79
N SER A 328 10.65 16.42 20.88
CA SER A 328 9.64 15.39 20.58
C SER A 328 10.25 14.08 20.06
N ILE A 329 11.40 14.13 19.38
CA ILE A 329 12.12 12.93 18.93
C ILE A 329 12.91 12.33 20.08
N ILE A 330 13.57 13.18 20.90
CA ILE A 330 14.30 12.75 22.09
C ILE A 330 13.39 12.05 23.10
N GLU A 331 12.19 12.58 23.34
CA GLU A 331 11.18 11.95 24.19
C GLU A 331 10.78 10.55 23.70
N GLN A 332 10.57 10.40 22.39
CA GLN A 332 10.30 9.09 21.78
C GLN A 332 11.49 8.14 21.95
N ILE A 333 12.72 8.59 21.70
CA ILE A 333 13.94 7.78 21.90
C ILE A 333 14.06 7.35 23.36
N ASN A 334 13.87 8.26 24.32
CA ASN A 334 13.97 8.00 25.75
C ASN A 334 12.91 7.00 26.21
N LYS A 335 11.67 7.12 25.72
CA LYS A 335 10.60 6.13 25.96
C LYS A 335 11.02 4.72 25.55
N TYR A 336 11.80 4.58 24.48
CA TYR A 336 12.25 3.29 23.95
C TYR A 336 13.63 2.86 24.45
N ARG A 337 14.38 3.72 25.17
CA ARG A 337 15.73 3.43 25.67
C ARG A 337 15.76 2.28 26.67
N GLU A 338 14.69 2.09 27.45
CA GLU A 338 14.66 1.05 28.48
C GLU A 338 14.57 -0.38 27.90
N CYS A 339 15.37 -1.29 28.46
CA CYS A 339 15.25 -2.71 28.18
C CYS A 339 14.42 -3.40 29.25
N LEU A 340 13.16 -3.72 28.94
CA LEU A 340 12.23 -4.46 29.81
C LEU A 340 12.74 -5.82 30.31
N ARG A 341 13.87 -6.34 29.78
CA ARG A 341 14.51 -7.59 30.19
C ARG A 341 15.82 -7.43 30.96
N TYR A 342 16.28 -6.20 31.20
CA TYR A 342 17.38 -5.91 32.13
C TYR A 342 16.81 -5.46 33.49
N LYS A 343 15.95 -6.29 34.07
CA LYS A 343 15.62 -6.25 35.50
C LYS A 343 15.89 -7.61 36.09
#